data_AF-A0A1H1RV63-F1
#
_entry.id   AF-A0A1H1RV63-F1
#
_cell.length_a   1.000
_cell.length_b   1.000
_cell.length_c   1.000
_cell.angle_alpha   90.00
_cell.angle_beta   90.00
_cell.angle_gamma   90.00
#
_symmetry.space_group_name_H-M   'P 1'
#
loop_
_entity.id
_entity.type
_entity.pdbx_description
1 polymer ?
#
loop_
_entity_poly.entity_id
_entity_poly.type
_entity_poly.pdbx_seq_one_letter_code
_entity_poly.pdbx_strand_id
1 'polypeptide(L)'
;MKRLLLSMLFLALIMTTVSGTASAKSNHMSEKELNKFLLNAGTPQEILESMDLDTKEFIYNNSSDGEVNYGAKNTNFFSVDPQTNKLTKVVEPDGMMSAKAYISSSDLKLTLYQFNVTSGGVSYKDIYAEYNWIDYTGMGGNTGVDKDHIAIAVPDGWEIQSGQYACANQWKADYSGATWSAPNSSACNNGNPGEYSLYGAGWQFTGPKIDSVFHKGTVKLRMRKQDSDAINRVVVLYSEANSSAFGYSVGFTWGPASVSITPNTGSNNTGSTDLSW
;
A
#
# COMPACT_ATOMS: atom_id res chain seq x y z
N MET A 1 -34.22 -13.39 46.19
CA MET A 1 -32.75 -13.25 46.07
C MET A 1 -32.07 -14.42 45.36
N LYS A 2 -32.42 -15.70 45.59
CA LYS A 2 -31.78 -16.84 44.90
C LYS A 2 -31.98 -16.91 43.38
N ARG A 3 -33.03 -16.29 42.82
CA ARG A 3 -33.27 -16.26 41.36
C ARG A 3 -32.51 -15.16 40.61
N LEU A 4 -32.03 -14.11 41.29
CA LEU A 4 -31.22 -13.04 40.69
C LEU A 4 -29.73 -13.40 40.60
N LEU A 5 -29.25 -14.23 41.53
CA LEU A 5 -27.88 -14.76 41.51
C LEU A 5 -27.63 -15.74 40.35
N LEU A 6 -28.65 -16.52 39.96
CA LEU A 6 -28.53 -17.46 38.83
C LEU A 6 -28.46 -16.72 37.47
N SER A 7 -29.14 -15.58 37.34
CA SER A 7 -29.14 -14.77 36.12
C SER A 7 -27.83 -14.01 35.90
N MET A 8 -27.14 -13.58 36.96
CA MET A 8 -25.80 -12.98 36.84
C MET A 8 -24.71 -14.01 36.51
N LEU A 9 -24.84 -15.25 36.97
CA LEU A 9 -23.87 -16.31 36.64
C LEU A 9 -23.94 -16.72 35.16
N PHE A 10 -25.14 -16.68 34.56
CA PHE A 10 -25.33 -16.98 33.14
C PHE A 10 -24.84 -15.84 32.23
N LEU A 11 -24.88 -14.59 32.70
CA LEU A 11 -24.36 -13.44 31.95
C LEU A 11 -22.82 -13.35 32.00
N ALA A 12 -22.21 -13.79 33.10
CA ALA A 12 -20.75 -13.85 33.24
C ALA A 12 -20.11 -14.99 32.40
N LEU A 13 -20.87 -16.02 32.02
CA LEU A 13 -20.37 -17.15 31.22
C LEU A 13 -20.39 -16.90 29.70
N ILE A 14 -21.08 -15.85 29.23
CA ILE A 14 -21.15 -15.51 27.79
C ILE A 14 -20.06 -14.49 27.40
N MET A 15 -19.40 -13.85 28.37
CA MET A 15 -18.32 -12.87 28.11
C MET A 15 -16.90 -13.45 28.13
N THR A 16 -16.72 -14.77 28.21
CA THR A 16 -15.46 -15.37 27.77
C THR A 16 -15.48 -15.52 26.26
N THR A 17 -15.55 -14.38 25.54
CA THR A 17 -15.00 -14.34 24.19
C THR A 17 -13.53 -14.63 24.37
N VAL A 18 -13.16 -15.87 24.10
CA VAL A 18 -11.79 -16.30 23.85
C VAL A 18 -11.22 -15.25 22.92
N SER A 19 -10.41 -14.35 23.48
CA SER A 19 -9.53 -13.49 22.72
C SER A 19 -8.46 -14.43 22.20
N GLY A 20 -8.86 -15.23 21.21
CA GLY A 20 -7.93 -15.95 20.37
C GLY A 20 -7.17 -14.86 19.66
N THR A 21 -6.01 -14.52 20.21
CA THR A 21 -4.92 -14.04 19.38
C THR A 21 -4.71 -15.16 18.37
N ALA A 22 -5.41 -15.06 17.24
CA ALA A 22 -5.06 -15.76 16.03
C ALA A 22 -3.66 -15.24 15.71
N SER A 23 -2.66 -15.92 16.27
CA SER A 23 -1.29 -15.80 15.83
C SER A 23 -1.34 -16.28 14.39
N ALA A 24 -1.44 -15.32 13.47
CA ALA A 24 -1.41 -15.57 12.05
C ALA A 24 -0.13 -16.38 11.82
N LYS A 25 -0.32 -17.67 11.49
CA LYS A 25 0.77 -18.55 11.15
C LYS A 25 1.43 -17.91 9.94
N SER A 26 2.60 -17.30 10.13
CA SER A 26 3.43 -16.83 9.03
C SER A 26 3.81 -18.06 8.23
N ASN A 27 3.02 -18.35 7.20
CA ASN A 27 3.34 -19.39 6.22
C ASN A 27 4.37 -18.78 5.29
N HIS A 28 5.61 -18.68 5.75
CA HIS A 28 6.72 -18.31 4.89
C HIS A 28 6.83 -19.37 3.78
N MET A 29 6.34 -19.00 2.59
CA MET A 29 6.46 -19.80 1.39
C MET A 29 7.79 -19.49 0.72
N SER A 30 8.35 -20.48 0.03
CA SER A 30 9.50 -20.24 -0.85
C SER A 30 9.09 -19.37 -2.04
N GLU A 31 10.05 -18.63 -2.62
CA GLU A 31 9.78 -17.82 -3.82
C GLU A 31 9.18 -18.66 -4.96
N LYS A 32 9.61 -19.92 -5.10
CA LYS A 32 9.07 -20.85 -6.10
C LYS A 32 7.58 -21.12 -5.89
N GLU A 33 7.14 -21.26 -4.65
CA GLU A 33 5.73 -21.49 -4.31
C GLU A 33 4.90 -20.22 -4.54
N LEU A 34 5.42 -19.05 -4.15
CA LEU A 34 4.77 -17.77 -4.41
C LEU A 34 4.65 -17.49 -5.91
N ASN A 35 5.71 -17.75 -6.68
CA ASN A 35 5.69 -17.65 -8.14
C ASN A 35 4.65 -18.59 -8.75
N LYS A 36 4.57 -19.83 -8.28
CA LYS A 36 3.55 -20.78 -8.76
C LYS A 36 2.14 -20.31 -8.43
N PHE A 37 1.90 -19.78 -7.23
CA PHE A 37 0.61 -19.21 -6.85
C PHE A 37 0.21 -18.06 -7.79
N LEU A 38 1.10 -17.09 -8.02
CA LEU A 38 0.81 -15.93 -8.87
C LEU A 38 0.67 -16.30 -10.36
N LEU A 39 1.45 -17.27 -10.86
CA LEU A 39 1.29 -17.81 -12.21
C LEU A 39 -0.05 -18.51 -12.38
N ASN A 40 -0.48 -19.30 -11.39
CA ASN A 40 -1.79 -19.95 -11.41
C ASN A 40 -2.93 -18.92 -11.35
N ALA A 41 -2.70 -17.78 -10.68
CA ALA A 41 -3.60 -16.63 -10.71
C ALA A 41 -3.55 -15.89 -12.05
N GLY A 42 -2.76 -16.30 -13.04
CA GLY A 42 -2.68 -15.65 -14.35
C GLY A 42 -1.80 -14.40 -14.40
N THR A 43 -0.93 -14.20 -13.41
CA THR A 43 0.06 -13.10 -13.44
C THR A 43 1.07 -13.35 -14.56
N PRO A 44 1.28 -12.41 -15.51
CA PRO A 44 2.29 -12.56 -16.55
C PRO A 44 3.70 -12.76 -15.97
N GLN A 45 4.51 -13.60 -16.63
CA GLN A 45 5.88 -13.92 -16.18
C GLN A 45 6.74 -12.65 -16.02
N GLU A 46 6.66 -11.71 -16.96
CA GLU A 46 7.38 -10.43 -16.91
C GLU A 46 7.00 -9.57 -15.69
N ILE A 47 5.73 -9.62 -15.28
CA ILE A 47 5.26 -8.92 -14.09
C ILE A 47 5.78 -9.62 -12.83
N LEU A 48 5.72 -10.95 -12.81
CA LEU A 48 6.20 -11.76 -11.70
C LEU A 48 7.70 -11.59 -11.44
N GLU A 49 8.51 -11.51 -12.51
CA GLU A 49 9.95 -11.25 -12.43
C GLU A 49 10.26 -9.83 -11.96
N SER A 50 9.35 -8.87 -12.21
CA SER A 50 9.46 -7.50 -11.72
C SER A 50 9.03 -7.30 -10.26
N MET A 51 8.27 -8.25 -9.70
CA MET A 51 7.83 -8.21 -8.30
C MET A 51 8.96 -8.71 -7.40
N ASP A 52 9.22 -8.02 -6.30
CA ASP A 52 10.10 -8.54 -5.27
C ASP A 52 9.41 -9.61 -4.41
N LEU A 53 10.21 -10.41 -3.70
CA LEU A 53 9.72 -11.53 -2.88
C LEU A 53 8.70 -11.09 -1.82
N ASP A 54 8.94 -9.95 -1.17
CA ASP A 54 8.09 -9.44 -0.09
C ASP A 54 6.71 -9.03 -0.64
N THR A 55 6.67 -8.39 -1.81
CA THR A 55 5.39 -8.05 -2.48
C THR A 55 4.62 -9.30 -2.88
N LYS A 56 5.30 -10.35 -3.36
CA LYS A 56 4.66 -11.65 -3.68
C LYS A 56 4.06 -12.29 -2.44
N GLU A 57 4.82 -12.32 -1.34
CA GLU A 57 4.38 -12.86 -0.05
C GLU A 57 3.22 -12.02 0.53
N PHE A 58 3.29 -10.70 0.39
CA PHE A 58 2.24 -9.78 0.83
C PHE A 58 0.92 -10.02 0.09
N ILE A 59 0.95 -10.21 -1.22
CA ILE A 59 -0.25 -10.55 -2.01
C ILE A 59 -0.81 -11.91 -1.58
N TYR A 60 0.04 -12.93 -1.45
CA TYR A 60 -0.39 -14.26 -1.02
C TYR A 60 -1.08 -14.21 0.35
N ASN A 61 -0.48 -13.54 1.33
CA ASN A 61 -1.02 -13.47 2.69
C ASN A 61 -2.34 -12.67 2.77
N ASN A 62 -2.62 -11.80 1.81
CA ASN A 62 -3.79 -10.90 1.84
C ASN A 62 -4.89 -11.19 0.81
N SER A 63 -4.66 -12.14 -0.11
CA SER A 63 -5.65 -12.57 -1.12
C SER A 63 -5.88 -14.07 -1.20
N SER A 64 -5.13 -14.91 -0.49
CA SER A 64 -5.23 -16.39 -0.58
C SER A 64 -6.50 -16.99 0.05
N ASP A 65 -7.42 -16.17 0.55
CA ASP A 65 -8.70 -16.57 1.13
C ASP A 65 -9.78 -16.89 0.09
N GLY A 66 -9.43 -16.95 -1.20
CA GLY A 66 -10.33 -17.25 -2.30
C GLY A 66 -9.63 -17.62 -3.60
N GLU A 67 -10.40 -17.70 -4.68
CA GLU A 67 -9.85 -17.81 -6.04
C GLU A 67 -9.29 -16.46 -6.48
N VAL A 68 -8.00 -16.41 -6.81
CA VAL A 68 -7.30 -15.18 -7.18
C VAL A 68 -6.99 -15.20 -8.67
N ASN A 69 -7.36 -14.13 -9.37
CA ASN A 69 -7.03 -13.92 -10.78
C ASN A 69 -6.43 -12.53 -10.98
N TYR A 70 -5.24 -12.45 -11.58
CA TYR A 70 -4.58 -11.21 -11.95
C TYR A 70 -5.50 -10.38 -12.86
N GLY A 71 -5.51 -9.07 -12.61
CA GLY A 71 -6.28 -8.12 -13.40
C GLY A 71 -5.36 -7.21 -14.20
N ALA A 72 -4.71 -6.26 -13.52
CA ALA A 72 -3.93 -5.23 -14.17
C ALA A 72 -2.80 -4.70 -13.29
N LYS A 73 -1.84 -4.01 -13.92
CA LYS A 73 -0.71 -3.33 -13.30
C LYS A 73 -0.54 -1.95 -13.95
N ASN A 74 -0.18 -0.95 -13.16
CA ASN A 74 0.43 0.26 -13.69
C ASN A 74 1.62 0.69 -12.82
N THR A 75 2.67 1.21 -13.44
CA THR A 75 3.85 1.73 -12.76
C THR A 75 4.17 3.13 -13.28
N ASN A 76 4.32 4.09 -12.37
CA ASN A 76 4.82 5.43 -12.69
C ASN A 76 6.11 5.68 -11.89
N PHE A 77 7.02 6.42 -12.52
CA PHE A 77 8.28 6.85 -11.93
C PHE A 77 8.25 8.37 -11.72
N PHE A 78 8.90 8.83 -10.65
CA PHE A 78 8.98 10.23 -10.28
C PHE A 78 10.41 10.61 -9.89
N SER A 79 10.79 11.84 -10.21
CA SER A 79 12.06 12.44 -9.78
C SER A 79 11.80 13.77 -9.08
N VAL A 80 12.63 14.10 -8.10
CA VAL A 80 12.68 15.39 -7.45
C VAL A 80 13.30 16.38 -8.43
N ASP A 81 12.54 17.41 -8.79
CA ASP A 81 13.07 18.54 -9.56
C ASP A 81 14.05 19.33 -8.68
N PRO A 82 15.35 19.45 -9.05
CA PRO A 82 16.35 20.12 -8.22
C PRO A 82 16.10 21.63 -8.07
N GLN A 83 15.28 22.24 -8.94
CA GLN A 83 14.96 23.67 -8.85
C GLN A 83 13.76 23.92 -7.93
N THR A 84 12.75 23.05 -7.98
CA THR A 84 11.49 23.26 -7.25
C THR A 84 11.35 22.39 -6.01
N ASN A 85 12.23 21.40 -5.83
CA ASN A 85 12.18 20.36 -4.80
C ASN A 85 10.85 19.59 -4.78
N LYS A 86 10.19 19.45 -5.94
CA LYS A 86 8.90 18.76 -6.10
C LYS A 86 9.06 17.48 -6.88
N LEU A 87 8.25 16.47 -6.55
CA LEU A 87 8.12 15.25 -7.35
C LEU A 87 7.48 15.57 -8.70
N THR A 88 8.14 15.15 -9.77
CA THR A 88 7.69 15.30 -11.15
C THR A 88 7.64 13.93 -11.81
N LYS A 89 6.56 13.64 -12.55
CA LYS A 89 6.41 12.36 -13.25
C LYS A 89 7.47 12.27 -14.36
N VAL A 90 8.26 11.21 -14.34
CA VAL A 90 9.20 10.89 -15.42
C VAL A 90 8.42 10.20 -16.52
N VAL A 91 8.34 10.84 -17.69
CA VAL A 91 7.80 10.21 -18.90
C VAL A 91 8.96 9.53 -19.60
N GLU A 92 9.04 8.19 -19.50
CA GLU A 92 9.95 7.44 -20.36
C GLU A 92 9.47 7.58 -21.81
N PRO A 93 10.29 8.07 -22.75
CA PRO A 93 9.85 8.24 -24.13
C PRO A 93 9.58 6.87 -24.78
N ASP A 94 8.35 6.69 -25.28
CA ASP A 94 7.93 5.50 -26.00
C ASP A 94 8.92 5.14 -27.12
N GLY A 95 9.46 3.92 -27.07
CA GLY A 95 10.21 3.32 -28.17
C GLY A 95 11.66 3.78 -28.37
N MET A 96 12.24 4.58 -27.47
CA MET A 96 13.68 4.90 -27.53
C MET A 96 14.48 4.20 -26.43
N MET A 97 15.15 3.11 -26.80
CA MET A 97 16.36 2.67 -26.09
C MET A 97 17.46 3.74 -26.28
N SER A 98 17.39 4.82 -25.51
CA SER A 98 18.53 5.73 -25.40
C SER A 98 19.63 5.00 -24.62
N ALA A 99 20.91 5.26 -24.89
CA ALA A 99 22.02 4.70 -24.13
C ALA A 99 22.04 5.14 -22.63
N LYS A 100 21.03 5.89 -22.17
CA LYS A 100 20.72 6.16 -20.75
C LYS A 100 19.66 5.20 -20.16
N ALA A 101 19.07 4.31 -20.96
CA ALA A 101 18.01 3.37 -20.56
C ALA A 101 18.46 2.21 -19.65
N TYR A 102 19.66 2.27 -19.07
CA TYR A 102 20.14 1.28 -18.10
C TYR A 102 20.12 1.76 -16.64
N ILE A 103 19.83 3.03 -16.37
CA ILE A 103 19.64 3.52 -15.00
C ILE A 103 18.48 4.52 -15.01
N SER A 104 17.27 4.06 -14.69
CA SER A 104 16.16 4.95 -14.32
C SER A 104 16.52 5.58 -12.97
N SER A 105 17.12 6.78 -13.00
CA SER A 105 17.48 7.57 -11.81
C SER A 105 16.26 8.26 -11.20
N SER A 106 15.09 7.62 -11.26
CA SER A 106 13.89 8.14 -10.61
C SER A 106 14.01 7.92 -9.11
N ASP A 107 13.75 8.95 -8.31
CA ASP A 107 13.82 8.85 -6.86
C ASP A 107 12.70 7.96 -6.30
N LEU A 108 11.50 8.00 -6.89
CA LEU A 108 10.32 7.27 -6.41
C LEU A 108 9.65 6.45 -7.53
N LYS A 109 9.40 5.17 -7.27
CA LYS A 109 8.55 4.29 -8.09
C LYS A 109 7.23 4.02 -7.36
N LEU A 110 6.11 4.27 -8.03
CA LEU A 110 4.78 3.87 -7.57
C LEU A 110 4.22 2.77 -8.47
N THR A 111 3.82 1.64 -7.90
CA THR A 111 3.25 0.51 -8.65
C THR A 111 1.91 0.09 -8.07
N LEU A 112 0.92 -0.09 -8.93
CA LEU A 112 -0.41 -0.59 -8.60
C LEU A 112 -0.57 -1.97 -9.19
N TYR A 113 -1.08 -2.89 -8.38
CA TYR A 113 -1.54 -4.20 -8.84
C TYR A 113 -3.02 -4.37 -8.47
N GLN A 114 -3.78 -4.95 -9.38
CA GLN A 114 -5.17 -5.32 -9.15
C GLN A 114 -5.35 -6.83 -9.35
N PHE A 115 -5.93 -7.48 -8.34
CA PHE A 115 -6.34 -8.88 -8.41
C PHE A 115 -7.84 -9.00 -8.22
N ASN A 116 -8.47 -9.88 -8.98
CA ASN A 116 -9.84 -10.32 -8.78
C ASN A 116 -9.79 -11.42 -7.74
N VAL A 117 -10.61 -11.31 -6.69
CA VAL A 117 -10.69 -12.34 -5.65
C VAL A 117 -12.12 -12.78 -5.49
N THR A 118 -12.38 -14.07 -5.66
CA THR A 118 -13.69 -14.67 -5.39
C THR A 118 -13.61 -15.44 -4.08
N SER A 119 -14.27 -14.93 -3.03
CA SER A 119 -14.33 -15.59 -1.72
C SER A 119 -15.79 -15.67 -1.26
N GLY A 120 -16.21 -16.86 -0.81
CA GLY A 120 -17.60 -17.11 -0.42
C GLY A 120 -18.64 -16.86 -1.53
N GLY A 121 -18.24 -17.01 -2.81
CA GLY A 121 -19.11 -16.73 -3.97
C GLY A 121 -19.27 -15.24 -4.30
N VAL A 122 -18.58 -14.34 -3.57
CA VAL A 122 -18.60 -12.90 -3.81
C VAL A 122 -17.31 -12.49 -4.52
N SER A 123 -17.44 -11.67 -5.57
CA SER A 123 -16.31 -11.14 -6.32
C SER A 123 -15.85 -9.79 -5.75
N TYR A 124 -14.56 -9.70 -5.49
CA TYR A 124 -13.86 -8.53 -4.98
C TYR A 124 -12.73 -8.13 -5.92
N LYS A 125 -12.26 -6.89 -5.73
CA LYS A 125 -10.99 -6.40 -6.25
C LYS A 125 -10.07 -6.14 -5.07
N ASP A 126 -8.91 -6.77 -5.06
CA ASP A 126 -7.81 -6.41 -4.18
C ASP A 126 -6.87 -5.47 -4.93
N ILE A 127 -6.67 -4.29 -4.35
CA ILE A 127 -5.83 -3.23 -4.89
C ILE A 127 -4.60 -3.14 -4.00
N TYR A 128 -3.43 -3.33 -4.60
CA TYR A 128 -2.14 -3.21 -3.95
C TYR A 128 -1.42 -1.98 -4.49
N ALA A 129 -0.99 -1.09 -3.62
CA ALA A 129 -0.21 0.08 -3.97
C ALA A 129 1.15 0.01 -3.29
N GLU A 130 2.21 -0.11 -4.09
CA GLU A 130 3.60 -0.15 -3.69
C GLU A 130 4.25 1.21 -3.96
N TYR A 131 5.00 1.72 -2.99
CA TYR A 131 5.97 2.78 -3.21
C TYR A 131 7.38 2.24 -2.93
N ASN A 132 8.36 2.75 -3.66
CA ASN A 132 9.76 2.39 -3.49
C ASN A 132 10.66 3.58 -3.84
N TRP A 133 11.41 4.06 -2.86
CA TRP A 133 12.45 5.07 -3.06
C TRP A 133 13.73 4.40 -3.57
N ILE A 134 14.11 4.69 -4.82
CA ILE A 134 15.20 4.03 -5.55
C ILE A 134 16.50 4.85 -5.48
N ASP A 135 16.39 6.18 -5.48
CA ASP A 135 17.50 7.13 -5.41
C ASP A 135 17.16 8.25 -4.41
N TYR A 136 18.18 8.75 -3.71
CA TYR A 136 18.09 9.74 -2.63
C TYR A 136 18.81 11.06 -2.97
N THR A 137 19.45 11.17 -4.13
CA THR A 137 20.32 12.30 -4.49
C THR A 137 19.62 13.66 -4.52
N GLY A 138 18.28 13.72 -4.48
CA GLY A 138 17.48 14.94 -4.39
C GLY A 138 16.88 15.29 -3.01
N MET A 139 16.95 14.40 -2.01
CA MET A 139 16.30 14.60 -0.71
C MET A 139 17.22 15.36 0.26
N GLY A 140 16.93 16.64 0.50
CA GLY A 140 17.67 17.45 1.48
C GLY A 140 17.56 16.91 2.92
N GLY A 141 18.58 16.20 3.38
CA GLY A 141 19.05 16.14 4.77
C GLY A 141 18.10 15.72 5.90
N ASN A 142 16.94 15.13 5.62
CA ASN A 142 16.01 14.69 6.67
C ASN A 142 15.20 13.46 6.21
N THR A 143 15.92 12.37 5.96
CA THR A 143 15.44 11.21 5.21
C THR A 143 14.63 10.25 6.06
N GLY A 144 13.52 9.77 5.52
CA GLY A 144 12.67 8.75 6.12
C GLY A 144 11.22 8.95 5.73
N VAL A 145 10.45 7.87 5.71
CA VAL A 145 8.99 7.90 5.45
C VAL A 145 8.18 8.36 6.66
N ASP A 146 8.79 9.04 7.63
CA ASP A 146 8.08 9.50 8.82
C ASP A 146 7.03 10.53 8.45
N LYS A 147 5.76 10.20 8.71
CA LYS A 147 4.58 10.99 8.35
C LYS A 147 4.36 11.13 6.85
N ASP A 148 5.01 10.30 6.04
CA ASP A 148 4.58 10.10 4.66
C ASP A 148 3.22 9.43 4.65
N HIS A 149 2.48 9.65 3.58
CA HIS A 149 1.17 9.06 3.36
C HIS A 149 1.11 8.37 2.02
N ILE A 150 0.39 7.25 1.98
CA ILE A 150 -0.09 6.65 0.74
C ILE A 150 -1.60 6.46 0.85
N ALA A 151 -2.31 6.74 -0.23
CA ALA A 151 -3.76 6.74 -0.24
C ALA A 151 -4.29 6.06 -1.50
N ILE A 152 -5.33 5.25 -1.37
CA ILE A 152 -6.06 4.64 -2.48
C ILE A 152 -7.46 5.27 -2.51
N ALA A 153 -7.83 5.88 -3.64
CA ALA A 153 -9.17 6.37 -3.92
C ALA A 153 -9.89 5.44 -4.91
N VAL A 154 -11.17 5.19 -4.63
CA VAL A 154 -12.06 4.36 -5.45
C VAL A 154 -13.17 5.21 -6.08
N PRO A 155 -13.64 4.88 -7.30
CA PRO A 155 -14.77 5.55 -7.93
C PRO A 155 -16.07 5.22 -7.21
N ASP A 156 -17.08 6.06 -7.48
CA ASP A 156 -18.44 5.80 -7.03
C ASP A 156 -18.98 4.47 -7.60
N GLY A 157 -19.94 3.87 -6.90
CA GLY A 157 -20.48 2.55 -7.23
C GLY A 157 -19.59 1.37 -6.80
N TRP A 158 -18.52 1.64 -6.07
CA TRP A 158 -17.70 0.63 -5.37
C TRP A 158 -17.79 0.79 -3.85
N GLU A 159 -17.80 -0.34 -3.15
CA GLU A 159 -17.81 -0.40 -1.69
C GLU A 159 -16.49 -0.95 -1.18
N ILE A 160 -15.78 -0.18 -0.38
CA ILE A 160 -14.57 -0.62 0.33
C ILE A 160 -14.98 -1.57 1.45
N GLN A 161 -14.33 -2.74 1.52
CA GLN A 161 -14.65 -3.76 2.50
C GLN A 161 -13.92 -3.46 3.82
N SER A 162 -14.69 -3.09 4.84
CA SER A 162 -14.16 -2.77 6.16
C SER A 162 -13.34 -3.92 6.76
N GLY A 163 -12.20 -3.60 7.37
CA GLY A 163 -11.29 -4.56 7.98
C GLY A 163 -10.47 -5.39 6.99
N GLN A 164 -10.64 -5.18 5.68
CA GLN A 164 -9.91 -5.89 4.63
C GLN A 164 -8.76 -5.02 4.08
N TYR A 165 -7.96 -4.49 5.00
CA TYR A 165 -6.81 -3.64 4.74
C TYR A 165 -5.52 -4.33 5.11
N ALA A 166 -4.42 -3.92 4.49
CA ALA A 166 -3.10 -4.26 4.98
C ALA A 166 -2.10 -3.16 4.64
N CYS A 167 -1.02 -3.12 5.40
CA CYS A 167 0.13 -2.30 5.08
C CYS A 167 1.39 -2.92 5.68
N ALA A 168 2.49 -2.82 4.95
CA ALA A 168 3.82 -3.10 5.47
C ALA A 168 4.84 -2.10 4.90
N ASN A 169 5.77 -1.69 5.75
CA ASN A 169 6.91 -0.85 5.39
C ASN A 169 8.22 -1.62 5.62
N GLN A 170 9.22 -1.31 4.82
CA GLN A 170 10.58 -1.83 4.93
C GLN A 170 11.59 -0.70 4.75
N TRP A 171 12.77 -0.90 5.32
CA TRP A 171 13.90 0.00 5.12
C TRP A 171 15.18 -0.78 4.88
N LYS A 172 16.15 -0.17 4.20
CA LYS A 172 17.53 -0.67 4.12
C LYS A 172 18.49 0.50 4.23
N ALA A 173 19.66 0.29 4.80
CA ALA A 173 20.69 1.33 4.83
C ALA A 173 21.28 1.59 3.43
N ASP A 174 21.79 2.81 3.20
CA ASP A 174 22.43 3.24 1.97
C ASP A 174 23.93 2.87 1.95
N TYR A 175 24.19 1.56 1.84
CA TYR A 175 25.52 1.05 1.55
C TYR A 175 25.46 -0.29 0.81
N SER A 176 26.53 -0.61 0.09
CA SER A 176 26.64 -1.86 -0.66
C SER A 176 26.53 -3.08 0.26
N GLY A 177 25.58 -3.97 -0.04
CA GLY A 177 25.34 -5.20 0.74
C GLY A 177 24.32 -5.04 1.86
N ALA A 178 23.74 -3.85 2.07
CA ALA A 178 22.58 -3.70 2.93
C ALA A 178 21.38 -4.50 2.39
N THR A 179 20.67 -5.18 3.28
CA THR A 179 19.45 -5.93 2.98
C THR A 179 18.22 -5.17 3.45
N TRP A 180 17.08 -5.39 2.79
CA TRP A 180 15.81 -4.90 3.29
C TRP A 180 15.49 -5.51 4.66
N SER A 181 14.96 -4.70 5.56
CA SER A 181 14.36 -5.16 6.81
C SER A 181 13.17 -6.06 6.50
N ALA A 182 12.77 -6.89 7.47
CA ALA A 182 11.50 -7.62 7.36
C ALA A 182 10.32 -6.62 7.20
N PRO A 183 9.26 -6.99 6.43
CA PRO A 183 8.03 -6.20 6.35
C PRO A 183 7.44 -5.92 7.73
N ASN A 184 7.17 -4.64 8.02
CA ASN A 184 6.68 -4.19 9.32
C ASN A 184 5.38 -3.39 9.17
N SER A 185 4.27 -3.94 9.66
CA SER A 185 2.96 -3.28 9.68
C SER A 185 2.78 -2.28 10.82
N SER A 186 3.57 -2.39 11.91
CA SER A 186 3.49 -1.44 13.03
C SER A 186 3.89 -0.02 12.61
N ALA A 187 4.70 0.09 11.55
CA ALA A 187 5.08 1.34 10.92
C ALA A 187 3.94 2.02 10.14
N CYS A 188 2.76 1.41 10.07
CA CYS A 188 1.58 2.00 9.44
C CYS A 188 0.30 1.51 10.14
N ASN A 189 0.18 1.87 11.42
CA ASN A 189 -0.99 1.60 12.25
C ASN A 189 -1.41 0.11 12.26
N ASN A 190 -0.42 -0.78 12.39
CA ASN A 190 -0.59 -2.24 12.37
C ASN A 190 -1.35 -2.74 11.12
N GLY A 191 -1.12 -2.10 9.97
CA GLY A 191 -1.74 -2.46 8.69
C GLY A 191 -3.01 -1.69 8.36
N ASN A 192 -3.59 -0.96 9.31
CA ASN A 192 -4.86 -0.27 9.14
C ASN A 192 -4.67 1.14 8.57
N PRO A 193 -5.63 1.66 7.77
CA PRO A 193 -5.60 3.05 7.39
C PRO A 193 -5.74 3.94 8.63
N GLY A 194 -5.03 5.07 8.63
CA GLY A 194 -5.23 6.14 9.61
C GLY A 194 -6.38 7.07 9.23
N GLU A 195 -6.69 7.13 7.93
CA GLU A 195 -7.73 7.98 7.34
C GLU A 195 -8.60 7.13 6.42
N TYR A 196 -9.91 7.24 6.54
CA TYR A 196 -10.85 6.42 5.80
C TYR A 196 -12.13 7.17 5.46
N SER A 197 -12.65 6.95 4.26
CA SER A 197 -13.95 7.44 3.81
C SER A 197 -14.63 6.43 2.89
N LEU A 198 -15.83 6.76 2.43
CA LEU A 198 -16.53 5.97 1.41
C LEU A 198 -15.70 5.81 0.12
N TYR A 199 -14.91 6.82 -0.24
CA TYR A 199 -14.20 6.89 -1.52
C TYR A 199 -12.71 6.57 -1.40
N GLY A 200 -12.21 6.15 -0.24
CA GLY A 200 -10.82 5.75 -0.15
C GLY A 200 -10.30 5.51 1.26
N ALA A 201 -9.05 5.05 1.30
CA ALA A 201 -8.30 4.74 2.51
C ALA A 201 -6.88 5.30 2.39
N GLY A 202 -6.39 5.93 3.46
CA GLY A 202 -5.07 6.53 3.58
C GLY A 202 -4.30 5.93 4.75
N TRP A 203 -3.05 5.56 4.49
CA TRP A 203 -2.10 5.09 5.49
C TRP A 203 -1.08 6.19 5.74
N GLN A 204 -0.80 6.42 7.01
CA GLN A 204 0.34 7.23 7.44
C GLN A 204 1.45 6.30 7.89
N PHE A 205 2.66 6.56 7.41
CA PHE A 205 3.85 5.87 7.87
C PHE A 205 4.41 6.54 9.13
N THR A 206 4.89 5.72 10.04
CA THR A 206 5.62 6.13 11.24
C THR A 206 6.98 5.50 11.18
N GLY A 207 8.02 6.27 11.44
CA GLY A 207 9.36 5.73 11.52
C GLY A 207 10.32 6.75 12.11
N PRO A 208 11.47 6.31 12.66
CA PRO A 208 12.56 7.23 12.88
C PRO A 208 12.95 7.87 11.54
N LYS A 209 13.17 9.19 11.53
CA LYS A 209 13.96 9.80 10.47
C LYS A 209 15.39 9.31 10.65
N ILE A 210 15.79 8.40 9.78
CA ILE A 210 17.14 7.87 9.77
C ILE A 210 17.82 8.42 8.53
N ASP A 211 18.93 9.10 8.74
CA ASP A 211 19.77 9.54 7.64
C ASP A 211 20.27 8.33 6.84
N SER A 212 20.24 8.41 5.51
CA SER A 212 20.83 7.41 4.62
C SER A 212 20.17 6.02 4.69
N VAL A 213 18.84 5.95 4.66
CA VAL A 213 18.09 4.69 4.44
C VAL A 213 17.15 4.82 3.27
N PHE A 214 16.99 3.74 2.49
CA PHE A 214 15.93 3.61 1.51
C PHE A 214 14.69 2.99 2.13
N HIS A 215 13.52 3.36 1.60
CA HIS A 215 12.23 2.85 2.04
C HIS A 215 11.41 2.30 0.89
N LYS A 216 10.69 1.23 1.16
CA LYS A 216 9.63 0.73 0.31
C LYS A 216 8.48 0.25 1.17
N GLY A 217 7.27 0.27 0.65
CA GLY A 217 6.14 -0.30 1.35
C GLY A 217 4.96 -0.55 0.43
N THR A 218 4.08 -1.43 0.88
CA THR A 218 2.91 -1.86 0.14
C THR A 218 1.68 -1.74 1.03
N VAL A 219 0.63 -1.12 0.50
CA VAL A 219 -0.69 -1.06 1.12
C VAL A 219 -1.70 -1.82 0.29
N LYS A 220 -2.75 -2.33 0.94
CA LYS A 220 -3.84 -3.06 0.31
C LYS A 220 -5.19 -2.57 0.78
N LEU A 221 -6.13 -2.50 -0.16
CA LEU A 221 -7.55 -2.31 0.07
C LEU A 221 -8.33 -3.33 -0.75
N ARG A 222 -9.37 -3.92 -0.15
CA ARG A 222 -10.36 -4.74 -0.85
C ARG A 222 -11.61 -3.91 -1.11
N MET A 223 -12.16 -4.03 -2.31
CA MET A 223 -13.39 -3.36 -2.73
C MET A 223 -14.32 -4.30 -3.49
N ARG A 224 -15.62 -4.02 -3.47
CA ARG A 224 -16.66 -4.76 -4.17
C ARG A 224 -17.47 -3.82 -5.05
N LYS A 225 -17.75 -4.23 -6.27
CA LYS A 225 -18.61 -3.46 -7.19
C LYS A 225 -20.07 -3.56 -6.72
N GLN A 226 -20.73 -2.43 -6.50
CA GLN A 226 -22.16 -2.37 -6.16
C GLN A 226 -23.01 -2.00 -7.37
N ASP A 227 -22.48 -1.16 -8.24
CA ASP A 227 -23.13 -0.73 -9.48
C ASP A 227 -22.40 -1.36 -10.68
N SER A 228 -23.13 -2.09 -11.53
CA SER A 228 -22.56 -2.73 -12.72
C SER A 228 -21.90 -1.73 -13.67
N ASP A 229 -22.41 -0.50 -13.71
CA ASP A 229 -21.97 0.56 -14.61
C ASP A 229 -20.86 1.42 -13.99
N ALA A 230 -20.46 1.13 -12.74
CA ALA A 230 -19.36 1.85 -12.09
C ALA A 230 -18.07 1.73 -12.90
N ILE A 231 -17.34 2.85 -12.96
CA ILE A 231 -16.06 2.92 -13.65
C ILE A 231 -15.06 1.97 -12.98
N ASN A 232 -14.35 1.20 -13.78
CA ASN A 232 -13.26 0.35 -13.34
C ASN A 232 -11.97 1.16 -13.30
N ARG A 233 -11.73 1.86 -12.20
CA ARG A 233 -10.52 2.65 -12.00
C ARG A 233 -10.17 2.69 -10.52
N VAL A 234 -8.90 2.91 -10.20
CA VAL A 234 -8.47 3.39 -8.88
C VAL A 234 -7.37 4.42 -9.06
N VAL A 235 -7.25 5.32 -8.09
CA VAL A 235 -6.17 6.30 -8.04
C VAL A 235 -5.40 6.11 -6.75
N VAL A 236 -4.08 6.17 -6.86
CA VAL A 236 -3.17 6.18 -5.73
C VAL A 236 -2.43 7.50 -5.71
N LEU A 237 -2.26 8.03 -4.50
CA LEU A 237 -1.47 9.21 -4.22
C LEU A 237 -0.48 8.87 -3.10
N TYR A 238 0.79 9.12 -3.37
CA TYR A 238 1.84 9.17 -2.36
C TYR A 238 2.11 10.62 -2.01
N SER A 239 2.32 10.91 -0.73
CA SER A 239 2.65 12.23 -0.20
C SER A 239 3.84 12.12 0.74
N GLU A 240 4.97 12.68 0.33
CA GLU A 240 6.20 12.79 1.12
C GLU A 240 6.13 14.02 2.04
N ALA A 241 6.44 13.86 3.33
CA ALA A 241 6.51 14.95 4.30
C ALA A 241 7.87 15.69 4.23
N ASN A 242 7.97 16.64 3.30
CA ASN A 242 9.20 17.40 2.98
C ASN A 242 9.69 18.30 4.14
N SER A 243 8.80 18.95 4.89
CA SER A 243 9.16 19.74 6.09
C SER A 243 8.37 19.31 7.33
N SER A 244 8.80 18.20 7.93
CA SER A 244 8.13 17.57 9.07
C SER A 244 8.48 18.23 10.42
N ALA A 245 8.35 19.55 10.57
CA ALA A 245 8.52 20.20 11.87
C ALA A 245 7.58 19.57 12.93
N PHE A 246 7.85 19.81 14.22
CA PHE A 246 6.96 19.39 15.31
C PHE A 246 5.50 19.76 14.97
N GLY A 247 4.60 18.77 14.94
CA GLY A 247 3.19 18.97 14.60
C GLY A 247 2.80 18.90 13.12
N TYR A 248 3.62 18.33 12.22
CA TYR A 248 3.19 18.00 10.85
C TYR A 248 1.90 17.16 10.85
N SER A 249 0.89 17.65 10.15
CA SER A 249 -0.39 16.97 9.92
C SER A 249 -0.91 17.31 8.54
N VAL A 250 -1.71 16.41 7.97
CA VAL A 250 -2.32 16.59 6.66
C VAL A 250 -3.84 16.43 6.77
N GLY A 251 -4.58 17.11 5.90
CA GLY A 251 -5.99 16.85 5.64
C GLY A 251 -6.15 16.03 4.36
N PHE A 252 -7.03 15.03 4.41
CA PHE A 252 -7.44 14.25 3.24
C PHE A 252 -8.76 14.77 2.69
N THR A 253 -8.79 15.05 1.40
CA THR A 253 -10.04 15.30 0.67
C THR A 253 -10.26 14.16 -0.33
N TRP A 254 -11.43 13.53 -0.24
CA TRP A 254 -11.79 12.38 -1.08
C TRP A 254 -12.89 12.75 -2.07
N GLY A 255 -12.75 12.28 -3.29
CA GLY A 255 -13.80 12.32 -4.31
C GLY A 255 -13.83 11.02 -5.10
N PRO A 256 -14.82 10.83 -6.00
CA PRO A 256 -14.88 9.66 -6.86
C PRO A 256 -13.59 9.51 -7.66
N ALA A 257 -12.83 8.44 -7.40
CA ALA A 257 -11.51 8.20 -8.00
C ALA A 257 -10.55 9.41 -7.89
N SER A 258 -10.60 10.15 -6.78
CA SER A 258 -9.68 11.25 -6.51
C SER A 258 -9.37 11.37 -5.03
N VAL A 259 -8.14 11.74 -4.74
CA VAL A 259 -7.66 12.05 -3.39
C VAL A 259 -6.71 13.23 -3.48
N SER A 260 -6.82 14.14 -2.51
CA SER A 260 -5.86 15.21 -2.28
C SER A 260 -5.39 15.15 -0.84
N ILE A 261 -4.07 15.30 -0.65
CA ILE A 261 -3.43 15.38 0.66
C ILE A 261 -2.82 16.77 0.79
N THR A 262 -3.37 17.57 1.70
CA THR A 262 -2.93 18.95 1.92
C THR A 262 -2.30 19.07 3.31
N PRO A 263 -1.05 19.53 3.45
CA PRO A 263 -0.44 19.75 4.75
C PRO A 263 -1.11 20.92 5.46
N ASN A 264 -1.56 20.70 6.70
CA ASN A 264 -2.02 21.78 7.58
C ASN A 264 -0.83 22.59 8.13
N THR A 265 0.33 21.94 8.22
CA THR A 265 1.61 22.50 8.68
C THR A 265 2.74 21.90 7.84
N GLY A 266 3.76 22.70 7.51
CA GLY A 266 4.87 22.27 6.66
C GLY A 266 4.51 22.18 5.17
N SER A 267 5.18 21.30 4.45
CA SER A 267 5.04 21.09 3.02
C SER A 267 5.13 19.61 2.69
N ASN A 268 4.49 19.22 1.58
CA ASN A 268 4.58 17.88 1.02
C ASN A 268 4.96 17.91 -0.46
N ASN A 269 5.54 16.80 -0.92
CA ASN A 269 5.63 16.47 -2.33
C ASN A 269 4.67 15.32 -2.60
N THR A 270 4.02 15.32 -3.78
CA THR A 270 3.05 14.28 -4.12
C THR A 270 3.35 13.62 -5.45
N GLY A 271 3.19 12.30 -5.52
CA GLY A 271 3.22 11.52 -6.75
C GLY A 271 1.94 10.70 -6.87
N SER A 272 1.33 10.64 -8.06
CA SER A 272 0.08 9.91 -8.26
C SER A 272 0.12 8.95 -9.44
N THR A 273 -0.54 7.81 -9.30
CA THR A 273 -0.73 6.85 -10.39
C THR A 273 -2.13 6.29 -10.34
N ASP A 274 -2.64 5.85 -11.47
CA ASP A 274 -3.98 5.33 -11.59
C ASP A 274 -3.99 4.05 -12.43
N LEU A 275 -4.99 3.22 -12.23
CA LEU A 275 -5.14 1.94 -12.92
C LEU A 275 -6.59 1.78 -13.36
N SER A 276 -6.82 1.52 -14.64
CA SER A 276 -8.14 1.22 -15.21
C SER A 276 -8.14 -0.16 -15.85
N TRP A 277 -9.29 -0.85 -15.87
CA TRP A 277 -9.43 -2.20 -16.41
C TRP A 277 -10.80 -2.50 -17.04
#